data_AF-A0A4R6NAD8-F1
#
_entry.id   AF-A0A4R6NAD8-F1
#
_cell.length_a   1.000
_cell.length_b   1.000
_cell.length_c   1.000
_cell.angle_alpha   90.00
_cell.angle_beta   90.00
_cell.angle_gamma   90.00
#
_symmetry.space_group_name_H-M   'P 1'
#
loop_
_entity.id
_entity.type
_entity.pdbx_description
1 polymer ?
#
loop_
_entity_poly.entity_id
_entity_poly.type
_entity_poly.pdbx_seq_one_letter_code
_entity_poly.pdbx_strand_id
1 'polypeptide(L)'
;MTDAARFLVWTTVSMAWTEIGLEEADYPPIARELLAQGADWTAVRRIALREVCGAFALDSFLIFPCMLWMIMPDWGYNEDYLRRRMQRWQRRPLWQQLLRNPLRLLGYPVALLMSRGIRARLKQAMQAAQARGEASPEQG
;
A
#
# COMPACT_ATOMS: atom_id res chain seq x y z
N MET A 1 -8.05 -4.17 13.03
CA MET A 1 -8.08 -3.81 11.61
C MET A 1 -8.48 -5.05 10.80
N THR A 2 -9.55 -4.94 10.04
CA THR A 2 -10.16 -6.01 9.23
C THR A 2 -9.29 -6.36 8.01
N ASP A 3 -9.54 -7.52 7.39
CA ASP A 3 -8.89 -7.88 6.11
C ASP A 3 -9.33 -6.98 4.95
N ALA A 4 -10.55 -6.45 4.99
CA ALA A 4 -11.04 -5.48 4.02
C ALA A 4 -10.25 -4.15 4.09
N ALA A 5 -10.04 -3.60 5.29
CA ALA A 5 -9.20 -2.41 5.48
C ALA A 5 -7.75 -2.66 5.08
N ARG A 6 -7.22 -3.86 5.37
CA ARG A 6 -5.88 -4.25 4.92
C ARG A 6 -5.79 -4.27 3.40
N PHE A 7 -6.76 -4.89 2.75
CA PHE A 7 -6.82 -4.99 1.30
C PHE A 7 -6.95 -3.60 0.67
N LEU A 8 -7.74 -2.71 1.27
CA LEU A 8 -7.85 -1.32 0.86
C LEU A 8 -6.47 -0.62 0.90
N VAL A 9 -5.71 -0.75 1.99
CA VAL A 9 -4.32 -0.23 2.07
C VAL A 9 -3.44 -0.83 0.97
N TRP A 10 -3.54 -2.14 0.72
CA TRP A 10 -2.80 -2.81 -0.34
C TRP A 10 -3.11 -2.22 -1.72
N THR A 11 -4.39 -2.07 -2.06
CA THR A 11 -4.84 -1.48 -3.31
C THR A 11 -4.37 -0.05 -3.44
N THR A 12 -4.67 0.82 -2.46
CA THR A 12 -4.28 2.24 -2.47
C THR A 12 -2.77 2.43 -2.62
N VAL A 13 -1.96 1.70 -1.85
CA VAL A 13 -0.51 1.88 -1.89
C VAL A 13 0.07 1.26 -3.16
N SER A 14 -0.49 0.16 -3.68
CA SER A 14 -0.04 -0.46 -4.93
C SER A 14 -0.21 0.44 -6.16
N MET A 15 -1.11 1.43 -6.12
CA MET A 15 -1.26 2.43 -7.18
C MET A 15 0.01 3.25 -7.44
N ALA A 16 0.96 3.27 -6.49
CA ALA A 16 2.28 3.91 -6.69
C ALA A 16 3.12 3.23 -7.79
N TRP A 17 2.75 2.03 -8.22
CA TRP A 17 3.39 1.25 -9.28
C TRP A 17 2.52 1.12 -10.53
N THR A 18 1.56 2.03 -10.73
CA THR A 18 0.61 2.05 -11.86
C THR A 18 0.63 3.43 -12.52
N GLU A 19 0.33 3.51 -13.83
CA GLU A 19 0.40 4.80 -14.55
C GLU A 19 -0.72 5.76 -14.15
N ILE A 20 -1.87 5.22 -13.75
CA ILE A 20 -3.05 5.98 -13.30
C ILE A 20 -2.72 6.74 -12.00
N GLY A 21 -2.04 6.08 -11.06
CA GLY A 21 -1.84 6.64 -9.73
C GLY A 21 -3.16 6.88 -8.98
N LEU A 22 -3.14 7.83 -8.05
CA LEU A 22 -4.34 8.30 -7.34
C LEU A 22 -4.36 9.82 -7.33
N GLU A 23 -5.51 10.39 -7.66
CA GLU A 23 -5.75 11.82 -7.63
C GLU A 23 -6.12 12.29 -6.22
N GLU A 24 -6.00 13.59 -5.96
CA GLU A 24 -6.27 14.15 -4.63
C GLU A 24 -7.71 13.91 -4.14
N ALA A 25 -8.65 13.79 -5.07
CA ALA A 25 -10.06 13.48 -4.78
C ALA A 25 -10.28 12.04 -4.29
N ASP A 26 -9.37 11.11 -4.58
CA ASP A 26 -9.51 9.69 -4.21
C ASP A 26 -9.12 9.41 -2.75
N TYR A 27 -8.27 10.25 -2.16
CA TYR A 27 -7.77 10.01 -0.80
C TYR A 27 -8.81 10.21 0.31
N PRO A 28 -9.68 11.24 0.29
CA PRO A 28 -10.73 11.42 1.29
C PRO A 28 -11.69 10.23 1.46
N PRO A 29 -12.29 9.64 0.40
CA PRO A 29 -13.17 8.49 0.57
C PRO A 29 -12.42 7.25 1.09
N ILE A 30 -11.19 7.02 0.65
CA ILE A 30 -10.35 5.92 1.15
C ILE A 30 -10.03 6.10 2.64
N ALA A 31 -9.68 7.32 3.04
CA ALA A 31 -9.36 7.63 4.44
C ALA A 31 -10.56 7.39 5.37
N ARG A 32 -11.77 7.79 4.93
CA ARG A 32 -13.03 7.55 5.65
C ARG A 32 -13.29 6.07 5.83
N GLU A 33 -13.18 5.30 4.76
CA GLU A 33 -13.41 3.86 4.78
C GLU A 33 -12.42 3.15 5.72
N LEU A 34 -11.15 3.56 5.71
CA LEU A 34 -10.14 3.04 6.64
C LEU A 34 -10.50 3.36 8.10
N LEU A 35 -10.94 4.59 8.40
CA LEU A 35 -11.34 5.00 9.74
C LEU A 35 -12.61 4.27 10.20
N ALA A 36 -13.61 4.13 9.33
CA ALA A 36 -14.86 3.40 9.60
C ALA A 36 -14.59 1.93 9.95
N GLN A 37 -13.58 1.32 9.34
CA GLN A 37 -13.13 -0.04 9.65
C GLN A 37 -12.15 -0.12 10.85
N GLY A 38 -12.02 0.97 11.62
CA GLY A 38 -11.19 1.05 12.82
C GLY A 38 -9.69 1.01 12.55
N ALA A 39 -9.24 1.44 11.37
CA ALA A 39 -7.82 1.53 11.05
C ALA A 39 -7.24 2.88 11.51
N ASP A 40 -6.14 2.83 12.25
CA ASP A 40 -5.35 4.00 12.59
C ASP A 40 -4.19 4.19 11.61
N TRP A 41 -3.64 5.40 11.55
CA TRP A 41 -2.49 5.68 10.68
C TRP A 41 -1.29 4.78 11.00
N THR A 42 -1.09 4.37 12.26
CA THR A 42 0.02 3.49 12.64
C THR A 42 -0.14 2.10 12.01
N ALA A 43 -1.34 1.51 12.04
CA ALA A 43 -1.62 0.26 11.35
C ALA A 43 -1.46 0.39 9.84
N VAL A 44 -2.04 1.43 9.24
CA VAL A 44 -1.94 1.71 7.80
C VAL A 44 -0.49 1.84 7.36
N ARG A 45 0.30 2.65 8.07
CA ARG A 45 1.73 2.82 7.80
C ARG A 45 2.49 1.50 7.94
N ARG A 46 2.18 0.69 8.96
CA ARG A 46 2.84 -0.60 9.18
C ARG A 46 2.60 -1.55 8.01
N ILE A 47 1.37 -1.61 7.49
CA ILE A 47 1.01 -2.45 6.34
C ILE A 47 1.65 -1.91 5.06
N ALA A 48 1.52 -0.61 4.80
CA ALA A 48 2.13 0.02 3.64
C ALA A 48 3.64 -0.25 3.57
N LEU A 49 4.34 -0.14 4.70
CA LEU A 49 5.78 -0.37 4.78
C LEU A 49 6.17 -1.85 4.75
N ARG A 50 5.60 -2.68 5.64
CA ARG A 50 6.08 -4.06 5.80
C ARG A 50 5.48 -5.02 4.79
N GLU A 51 4.25 -4.76 4.36
CA GLU A 51 3.50 -5.67 3.50
C GLU A 51 3.58 -5.22 2.06
N VAL A 52 3.11 -4.00 1.76
CA VAL A 52 3.06 -3.53 0.36
C VAL A 52 4.47 -3.26 -0.16
N CYS A 53 5.25 -2.38 0.48
CA CYS A 53 6.62 -2.09 0.02
C CYS A 53 7.51 -3.34 0.05
N GLY A 54 7.32 -4.23 1.02
CA GLY A 54 8.04 -5.51 1.06
C GLY A 54 7.67 -6.43 -0.12
N ALA A 55 6.38 -6.54 -0.42
CA ALA A 55 5.89 -7.35 -1.53
C ALA A 55 6.31 -6.80 -2.89
N PHE A 56 6.34 -5.48 -3.03
CA PHE A 56 6.70 -4.78 -4.27
C PHE A 56 8.19 -4.42 -4.36
N ALA A 57 9.00 -4.72 -3.35
CA ALA A 57 10.43 -4.43 -3.36
C ALA A 57 11.14 -5.05 -4.56
N LEU A 58 10.80 -6.30 -4.92
CA LEU A 58 11.42 -6.96 -6.06
C LEU A 58 11.03 -6.27 -7.37
N ASP A 59 9.75 -5.92 -7.53
CA ASP A 59 9.24 -5.22 -8.72
C ASP A 59 9.86 -3.82 -8.83
N SER A 60 10.02 -3.10 -7.71
CA SER A 60 10.75 -1.83 -7.65
C SER A 60 12.22 -1.94 -8.06
N PHE A 61 12.91 -3.02 -7.68
CA PHE A 61 14.28 -3.25 -8.14
C PHE A 61 14.33 -3.52 -9.64
N LEU A 62 13.41 -4.37 -10.12
CA LEU A 62 13.33 -4.76 -11.52
C LEU A 62 12.80 -3.63 -12.43
N ILE A 63 12.19 -2.59 -11.88
CA ILE A 63 11.71 -1.44 -12.65
C ILE A 63 12.84 -0.75 -13.44
N PHE A 64 14.06 -0.67 -12.88
CA PHE A 64 15.20 -0.05 -13.54
C PHE A 64 15.69 -0.83 -14.77
N PRO A 65 15.97 -2.15 -14.69
CA PRO A 65 16.33 -2.93 -15.87
C PRO A 65 15.15 -3.18 -16.82
N CYS A 66 13.90 -3.25 -16.32
CA CYS A 66 12.71 -3.48 -17.16
C CYS A 66 12.15 -2.21 -17.81
N MET A 67 12.52 -1.00 -17.36
CA MET A 67 12.19 0.26 -18.05
C MET A 67 12.74 0.30 -19.50
N LEU A 68 13.77 -0.50 -19.81
CA LEU A 68 14.30 -0.68 -21.16
C LEU A 68 13.46 -1.63 -22.04
N TRP A 69 12.56 -2.45 -21.46
CA TRP A 69 11.88 -3.50 -22.22
C TRP A 69 10.36 -3.65 -22.01
N MET A 70 9.68 -3.16 -20.96
CA MET A 70 8.20 -3.21 -20.92
C MET A 70 7.48 -2.50 -19.75
N ILE A 71 6.49 -1.69 -20.12
CA ILE A 71 5.09 -1.62 -19.64
C ILE A 71 4.88 -1.60 -18.12
N MET A 72 4.79 -0.40 -17.54
CA MET A 72 3.93 -0.23 -16.35
C MET A 72 2.49 -0.60 -16.77
N PRO A 73 1.70 -1.29 -15.94
CA PRO A 73 0.32 -1.57 -16.29
C PRO A 73 -0.46 -0.26 -16.41
N ASP A 74 -0.91 0.06 -17.62
CA ASP A 74 -1.68 1.29 -17.93
C ASP A 74 -3.03 1.35 -17.17
N TRP A 75 -3.52 0.22 -16.64
CA TRP A 75 -4.89 0.05 -16.14
C TRP A 75 -5.01 -0.33 -14.64
N GLY A 76 -3.90 -0.29 -13.89
CA GLY A 76 -3.87 -0.71 -12.48
C GLY A 76 -3.78 -2.24 -12.29
N TYR A 77 -3.65 -2.69 -11.04
CA TYR A 77 -3.58 -4.12 -10.73
C TYR A 77 -4.99 -4.73 -10.60
N ASN A 78 -5.20 -5.88 -11.23
CA ASN A 78 -6.43 -6.67 -11.05
C ASN A 78 -6.62 -7.04 -9.56
N GLU A 79 -7.83 -6.86 -9.03
CA GLU A 79 -8.13 -7.11 -7.60
C GLU A 79 -7.81 -8.55 -7.16
N ASP A 80 -8.13 -9.55 -7.98
CA ASP A 80 -7.83 -10.96 -7.67
C ASP A 80 -6.33 -11.24 -7.68
N TYR A 81 -5.58 -10.51 -8.52
CA TYR A 81 -4.13 -10.57 -8.48
C TYR A 81 -3.59 -10.01 -7.16
N LEU A 82 -4.02 -8.80 -6.76
CA LEU A 82 -3.60 -8.18 -5.50
C LEU A 82 -3.99 -9.03 -4.29
N ARG A 83 -5.21 -9.57 -4.27
CA ARG A 83 -5.72 -10.39 -3.17
C ARG A 83 -4.89 -11.66 -3.01
N ARG A 84 -4.60 -12.36 -4.11
CA ARG A 84 -3.71 -13.54 -4.09
C ARG A 84 -2.28 -13.18 -3.67
N ARG A 85 -1.79 -12.00 -4.05
CA ARG A 85 -0.45 -11.52 -3.67
C ARG A 85 -0.39 -11.19 -2.17
N MET A 86 -1.39 -10.50 -1.64
CA MET A 86 -1.56 -10.21 -0.21
C MET A 86 -1.59 -11.51 0.61
N GLN A 87 -2.45 -12.47 0.25
CA GLN A 87 -2.54 -13.75 0.94
C GLN A 87 -1.21 -14.53 0.90
N ARG A 88 -0.53 -14.55 -0.26
CA ARG A 88 0.80 -15.18 -0.38
C ARG A 88 1.84 -14.51 0.51
N TRP A 89 1.78 -13.18 0.64
CA TRP A 89 2.70 -12.43 1.50
C TRP A 89 2.46 -12.74 2.98
N GLN A 90 1.20 -12.79 3.41
CA GLN A 90 0.82 -13.10 4.79
C GLN A 90 1.18 -14.52 5.23
N ARG A 91 1.23 -15.48 4.29
CA ARG A 91 1.53 -16.90 4.59
C ARG A 91 2.97 -17.16 5.05
N ARG A 92 3.91 -16.22 4.90
CA ARG A 92 5.31 -16.44 5.31
C ARG A 92 5.81 -15.33 6.23
N PRO A 93 6.63 -15.65 7.24
CA PRO A 93 7.24 -14.64 8.09
C PRO A 93 8.22 -13.76 7.29
N LEU A 94 8.20 -12.46 7.58
CA LEU A 94 8.98 -11.43 6.87
C LEU A 94 10.49 -11.74 6.78
N TRP A 95 11.05 -12.36 7.81
CA TRP A 95 12.48 -12.69 7.85
C TRP A 95 12.85 -13.73 6.78
N GLN A 96 12.02 -14.77 6.58
CA GLN A 96 12.25 -15.78 5.54
C GLN A 96 12.11 -15.18 4.13
N GLN A 97 11.28 -14.15 3.99
CA GLN A 97 11.05 -13.45 2.74
C GLN A 97 12.18 -12.46 2.38
N LEU A 98 12.81 -11.83 3.36
CA LEU A 98 14.00 -10.99 3.15
C LEU A 98 15.27 -11.84 2.99
N LEU A 99 15.44 -12.90 3.79
CA LEU A 99 16.63 -13.75 3.75
C LEU A 99 16.77 -14.51 2.43
N ARG A 100 15.64 -14.99 1.87
CA ARG A 100 15.64 -15.81 0.66
C ARG A 100 15.78 -14.98 -0.63
N ASN A 101 15.61 -13.66 -0.57
CA ASN A 101 15.72 -12.81 -1.74
C ASN A 101 16.44 -11.50 -1.41
N PRO A 102 17.79 -11.48 -1.50
CA PRO A 102 18.59 -10.30 -1.18
C PRO A 102 18.30 -9.12 -2.11
N LEU A 103 17.74 -9.35 -3.31
CA LEU A 103 17.33 -8.26 -4.21
C LEU A 103 16.20 -7.42 -3.61
N ARG A 104 15.41 -7.97 -2.68
CA ARG A 104 14.40 -7.20 -1.94
C ARG A 104 15.03 -6.15 -1.03
N LEU A 105 16.24 -6.38 -0.51
CA LEU A 105 16.96 -5.35 0.27
C LEU A 105 17.31 -4.14 -0.59
N LEU A 106 17.65 -4.36 -1.87
CA LEU A 106 18.01 -3.30 -2.81
C LEU A 106 16.78 -2.56 -3.33
N GLY A 107 15.70 -3.28 -3.61
CA GLY A 107 14.46 -2.69 -4.12
C GLY A 107 13.54 -2.09 -3.06
N TYR A 108 13.71 -2.44 -1.78
CA TYR A 108 12.90 -1.89 -0.70
C TYR A 108 13.06 -0.38 -0.53
N PRO A 109 14.28 0.22 -0.52
CA PRO A 109 14.45 1.67 -0.56
C PRO A 109 13.71 2.36 -1.71
N VAL A 110 13.73 1.74 -2.89
CA VAL A 110 13.02 2.24 -4.08
C VAL A 110 11.51 2.18 -3.86
N ALA A 111 10.99 1.06 -3.36
CA ALA A 111 9.57 0.91 -3.02
C ALA A 111 9.10 1.92 -1.96
N LEU A 112 9.96 2.22 -0.98
CA LEU A 112 9.69 3.26 0.01
C LEU A 112 9.61 4.64 -0.64
N LEU A 113 10.50 4.94 -1.59
CA LEU A 113 10.52 6.22 -2.28
C LEU A 113 9.27 6.38 -3.15
N MET A 114 8.92 5.37 -3.95
CA MET A 114 7.73 5.38 -4.82
C MET A 114 6.44 5.55 -4.01
N SER A 115 6.28 4.82 -2.91
CA SER A 115 5.09 4.93 -2.05
C SER A 115 5.05 6.21 -1.20
N ARG A 116 6.09 7.05 -1.18
CA ARG A 116 6.17 8.22 -0.28
C ARG A 116 5.05 9.23 -0.54
N GLY A 117 4.77 9.53 -1.82
CA GLY A 117 3.74 10.49 -2.21
C GLY A 117 2.35 10.06 -1.77
N ILE A 118 1.96 8.84 -2.14
CA ILE A 118 0.65 8.25 -1.74
C ILE A 118 0.52 8.19 -0.23
N ARG A 119 1.56 7.76 0.49
CA ARG A 119 1.53 7.70 1.96
C ARG A 119 1.37 9.07 2.60
N ALA A 120 2.02 10.11 2.08
CA ALA A 120 1.89 11.46 2.62
C ALA A 120 0.48 12.00 2.44
N ARG A 121 -0.09 11.84 1.24
CA ARG A 121 -1.47 12.26 0.93
C ARG A 121 -2.51 11.47 1.72
N LEU A 122 -2.34 10.15 1.84
CA LEU A 122 -3.23 9.30 2.64
C LEU A 122 -3.18 9.69 4.13
N LYS A 123 -1.99 10.00 4.67
CA LYS A 123 -1.84 10.50 6.04
C LYS A 123 -2.62 11.80 6.23
N GLN A 124 -2.45 12.77 5.32
CA GLN A 124 -3.15 14.05 5.37
C GLN A 124 -4.67 13.85 5.32
N ALA A 125 -5.17 13.00 4.43
CA ALA A 125 -6.58 12.68 4.31
C ALA A 125 -7.15 12.02 5.59
N MET A 126 -6.42 11.07 6.19
CA MET A 126 -6.83 10.45 7.45
C MET A 126 -6.84 11.44 8.62
N GLN A 127 -5.84 12.32 8.71
CA GLN A 127 -5.80 13.36 9.75
C GLN A 127 -6.93 14.38 9.56
N ALA A 128 -7.23 14.76 8.33
CA ALA A 128 -8.34 15.66 8.01
C ALA A 128 -9.69 15.04 8.34
N ALA A 129 -9.89 13.75 8.03
CA ALA A 129 -11.11 13.01 8.37
C ALA A 129 -11.28 12.83 9.89
N GLN A 130 -10.20 12.52 10.61
CA GLN A 130 -10.18 12.48 12.07
C GLN A 130 -10.55 13.83 12.70
N ALA A 131 -9.98 14.94 12.19
CA ALA A 131 -10.28 16.28 12.66
C ALA A 131 -11.74 16.70 12.43
N ARG A 132 -12.42 16.10 11.44
CA ARG A 132 -13.85 16.32 11.14
C ARG A 132 -14.79 15.47 12.00
N GLY A 133 -14.26 14.66 12.92
CA GLY A 133 -15.08 13.79 13.78
C GLY A 133 -15.58 12.53 13.09
N GLU A 134 -15.11 12.21 11.87
CA GLU A 134 -15.49 11.01 11.12
C GLU A 134 -14.81 9.73 11.67
N ALA A 135 -14.17 9.82 12.84
CA ALA A 135 -13.35 8.77 13.45
C ALA A 135 -13.97 8.09 14.70
N SER A 136 -15.21 8.42 15.07
CA SER A 136 -15.88 7.75 16.19
C SER A 136 -16.86 6.67 15.69
N PRO A 137 -16.56 5.38 15.87
CA PRO A 137 -17.60 4.48 16.33
C PRO A 137 -17.97 4.93 17.75
N GLU A 138 -19.25 5.07 17.99
CA GLU A 138 -19.85 5.50 19.24
C GLU A 138 -19.18 4.84 20.46
N GLN A 139 -18.69 5.66 21.39
CA GLN A 139 -18.65 5.27 22.80
C GLN A 139 -20.08 5.45 23.33
N GLY A 140 -20.87 4.38 23.21
CA GLY A 140 -22.04 4.12 24.04
C GLY A 140 -21.62 3.41 25.33
#